data_AF-A0A7R9T1G5-F1
#
_entry.id   AF-A0A7R9T1G5-F1
#
_cell.length_a   1.000
_cell.length_b   1.000
_cell.length_c   1.000
_cell.angle_alpha   90.00
_cell.angle_beta   90.00
_cell.angle_gamma   90.00
#
_symmetry.space_group_name_H-M   'P 1'
#
loop_
_entity.id
_entity.type
_entity.pdbx_description
1 polymer ?
#
loop_
_entity_poly.entity_id
_entity_poly.type
_entity_poly.pdbx_seq_one_letter_code
_entity_poly.pdbx_strand_id
1 'polypeptide(L)'
;MMRGGPFKLPNADPEAAATEKMKKEAIARVKSWVEARLPSEHLTNRDAVVDVSEVQCGDPNCAPIDAVVRIIYRESCGTIFGIPCEVQDVEEEDIESQMPPPEVIEDWYLGKPTPWPPEPEPQEPGPVPTDALRFAVGDRVRCRIGPGEDGWAAGTVVAHWYRGSTWPTGQYAPYQVQLDRKDMGSGLIFAPYDNDQCVMKE
;
A
#
# COMPACT_ATOMS: atom_id res chain seq x y z
N MET A 1 60.39 16.08 -2.93
CA MET A 1 59.81 15.02 -2.07
C MET A 1 58.38 15.41 -1.70
N MET A 2 57.36 14.82 -2.32
CA MET A 2 55.96 14.97 -1.90
C MET A 2 55.64 13.81 -0.94
N ARG A 3 55.35 14.11 0.33
CA ARG A 3 54.93 13.12 1.34
C ARG A 3 53.48 12.73 1.07
N GLY A 4 53.24 11.44 0.78
CA GLY A 4 51.89 10.87 0.72
C GLY A 4 51.19 11.01 2.08
N GLY A 5 49.96 11.52 2.07
CA GLY A 5 49.15 11.73 3.27
C GLY A 5 48.63 10.41 3.87
N PRO A 6 48.41 10.34 5.20
CA PRO A 6 48.06 9.12 5.91
C PRO A 6 46.54 8.95 6.00
N PHE A 7 45.85 8.82 4.87
CA PHE A 7 44.47 8.34 4.85
C PHE A 7 44.47 6.92 4.28
N LYS A 8 44.62 5.93 5.17
CA LYS A 8 44.28 4.55 4.84
C LYS A 8 42.77 4.43 5.01
N LEU A 9 42.05 4.24 3.91
CA LEU A 9 40.69 3.70 3.96
C LEU A 9 40.73 2.40 4.77
N PRO A 10 39.81 2.17 5.73
CA PRO A 10 39.73 0.89 6.42
C PRO A 10 39.63 -0.22 5.37
N ASN A 11 40.44 -1.27 5.51
CA ASN A 11 40.25 -2.47 4.71
C ASN A 11 38.83 -2.98 4.99
N ALA A 12 38.05 -3.22 3.93
CA ALA A 12 36.72 -3.78 4.06
C ALA A 12 36.79 -5.08 4.87
N ASP A 13 35.91 -5.20 5.86
CA ASP A 13 35.76 -6.42 6.64
C ASP A 13 35.44 -7.59 5.68
N PRO A 14 36.21 -8.69 5.69
CA PRO A 14 36.00 -9.81 4.78
C PRO A 14 34.61 -10.45 4.92
N GLU A 15 34.01 -10.40 6.12
CA GLU A 15 32.65 -10.90 6.35
C GLU A 15 31.63 -9.96 5.69
N ALA A 16 31.78 -8.64 5.86
CA ALA A 16 30.93 -7.65 5.21
C ALA A 16 31.06 -7.70 3.67
N ALA A 17 32.27 -7.91 3.15
CA ALA A 17 32.52 -8.04 1.72
C ALA A 17 31.89 -9.32 1.13
N ALA A 18 31.89 -10.42 1.88
CA ALA A 18 31.22 -11.66 1.49
C ALA A 18 29.70 -11.47 1.45
N THR A 19 29.10 -10.85 2.47
CA THR A 19 27.67 -10.53 2.52
C THR A 19 27.25 -9.60 1.37
N GLU A 20 28.02 -8.55 1.08
CA GLU A 20 27.74 -7.64 -0.05
C GLU A 20 27.81 -8.38 -1.40
N LYS A 21 28.77 -9.30 -1.56
CA LYS A 21 28.89 -10.13 -2.76
C LYS A 21 27.68 -11.06 -2.92
N MET A 22 27.29 -11.77 -1.86
CA MET A 22 26.12 -12.65 -1.86
C MET A 22 24.85 -11.87 -2.22
N LYS A 23 24.66 -10.69 -1.66
CA LYS A 23 23.55 -9.80 -1.98
C LYS A 23 23.54 -9.37 -3.45
N LYS A 24 24.68 -8.99 -4.02
CA LYS A 24 24.79 -8.64 -5.45
C LYS A 24 24.44 -9.83 -6.36
N GLU A 25 24.89 -11.02 -6.02
CA GLU A 25 24.57 -12.25 -6.75
C GLU A 25 23.08 -12.58 -6.67
N ALA A 26 22.46 -12.41 -5.50
CA ALA A 26 21.03 -12.59 -5.30
C ALA A 26 20.20 -11.56 -6.08
N ILE A 27 20.57 -10.28 -6.05
CA ILE A 27 19.95 -9.21 -6.86
C ILE A 27 20.03 -9.55 -8.36
N ALA A 28 21.20 -9.98 -8.84
CA ALA A 28 21.38 -10.34 -10.25
C ALA A 28 20.52 -11.54 -10.66
N ARG A 29 20.40 -12.54 -9.77
CA ARG A 29 19.53 -13.71 -9.97
C ARG A 29 18.06 -13.29 -10.07
N VAL A 30 17.55 -12.54 -9.09
CA VAL A 30 16.16 -12.06 -9.09
C VAL A 30 15.87 -11.21 -10.33
N LYS A 31 16.80 -10.31 -10.68
CA LYS A 31 16.69 -9.50 -11.90
C LYS A 31 16.58 -10.37 -13.16
N SER A 32 17.37 -11.43 -13.26
CA SER A 32 17.33 -12.34 -14.42
C SER A 32 15.99 -13.05 -14.56
N TRP A 33 15.34 -13.40 -13.45
CA TRP A 33 14.01 -14.00 -13.46
C TRP A 33 12.95 -13.02 -13.97
N VAL A 34 13.00 -11.76 -13.53
CA VAL A 34 12.10 -10.71 -14.01
C VAL A 34 12.32 -10.45 -15.50
N GLU A 35 13.57 -10.29 -15.94
CA GLU A 35 13.92 -10.05 -17.35
C GLU A 35 13.50 -11.21 -18.26
N ALA A 36 13.58 -12.46 -17.79
CA ALA A 36 13.14 -13.63 -18.56
C ALA A 36 11.62 -13.65 -18.83
N ARG A 37 10.83 -12.88 -18.07
CA ARG A 37 9.37 -12.76 -18.24
C ARG A 37 8.95 -11.49 -19.00
N LEU A 38 9.91 -10.63 -19.36
CA LEU A 38 9.66 -9.49 -20.23
C LEU A 38 10.01 -9.84 -21.69
N PRO A 39 9.30 -9.29 -22.69
CA PRO A 39 9.70 -9.44 -24.09
C PRO A 39 11.13 -8.94 -24.31
N SER A 40 11.97 -9.76 -24.93
CA SER A 40 13.41 -9.46 -25.13
C SER A 40 13.64 -8.20 -25.96
N GLU A 41 12.70 -7.85 -26.83
CA GLU A 41 12.71 -6.62 -27.62
C GLU A 41 12.64 -5.36 -26.74
N HIS A 42 11.83 -5.38 -25.67
CA HIS A 42 11.66 -4.24 -24.76
C HIS A 42 12.94 -3.96 -23.96
N LEU A 43 13.66 -5.02 -23.60
CA LEU A 43 14.96 -4.93 -22.91
C LEU A 43 16.07 -4.48 -23.85
N THR A 44 16.13 -5.04 -25.06
CA THR A 44 17.17 -4.73 -26.05
C THR A 44 17.12 -3.27 -26.50
N ASN A 45 15.90 -2.75 -26.70
CA ASN A 45 15.67 -1.34 -27.07
C ASN A 45 15.78 -0.37 -25.88
N ARG A 46 15.97 -0.89 -24.66
CA ARG A 46 15.97 -0.13 -23.39
C ARG A 46 14.67 0.63 -23.15
N ASP A 47 13.57 0.09 -23.64
CA ASP A 47 12.22 0.62 -23.38
C ASP A 47 11.72 0.20 -22.00
N ALA A 48 12.20 -0.93 -21.49
CA ALA A 48 12.00 -1.41 -20.14
C ALA A 48 13.31 -1.39 -19.34
N VAL A 49 13.26 -0.91 -18.11
CA VAL A 49 14.35 -0.98 -17.13
C VAL A 49 13.89 -1.77 -15.91
N VAL A 50 14.64 -2.81 -15.56
CA VAL A 50 14.42 -3.61 -14.35
C VAL A 50 15.46 -3.24 -13.29
N ASP A 51 14.97 -2.85 -12.12
CA ASP A 51 15.75 -2.59 -10.91
C ASP A 51 15.29 -3.49 -9.77
N VAL A 52 16.25 -4.04 -9.02
CA VAL A 52 15.99 -4.89 -7.85
C VAL A 52 16.82 -4.35 -6.70
N SER A 53 16.14 -4.02 -5.61
CA SER A 53 16.72 -3.35 -4.45
C SER A 53 16.12 -3.91 -3.17
N GLU A 54 16.84 -3.80 -2.05
CA GLU A 54 16.25 -4.07 -0.74
C GLU A 54 15.84 -2.77 -0.07
N VAL A 55 14.65 -2.75 0.49
CA VAL A 55 14.13 -1.62 1.27
C VAL A 55 13.91 -2.08 2.70
N GLN A 56 14.55 -1.37 3.63
CA GLN A 56 14.32 -1.59 5.06
C GLN A 56 13.12 -0.76 5.51
N CYS A 57 12.16 -1.37 6.18
CA CYS A 57 11.09 -0.65 6.85
C CYS A 57 11.68 0.30 7.91
N GLY A 58 11.29 1.58 7.89
CA GLY A 58 11.85 2.63 8.75
C GLY A 58 11.38 2.60 10.22
N ASP A 59 10.63 1.58 10.63
CA ASP A 59 10.17 1.40 12.01
C ASP A 59 11.13 0.45 12.76
N PRO A 60 11.78 0.88 13.87
CA PRO A 60 12.72 0.06 14.65
C PRO A 60 12.14 -1.24 15.21
N ASN A 61 10.80 -1.34 15.32
CA ASN A 61 10.10 -2.53 15.79
C ASN A 61 9.48 -3.36 14.66
N CYS A 62 9.59 -2.91 13.40
CA CYS A 62 9.10 -3.62 12.22
C CYS A 62 10.31 -4.06 11.38
N ALA A 63 10.67 -5.34 11.45
CA ALA A 63 11.59 -5.94 10.48
C ALA A 63 10.87 -7.11 9.80
N PRO A 64 10.56 -6.92 8.51
CA PRO A 64 11.37 -7.54 7.47
C PRO A 64 12.02 -6.53 6.52
N ILE A 65 13.15 -6.92 5.94
CA ILE A 65 13.71 -6.30 4.73
C ILE A 65 12.86 -6.80 3.57
N ASP A 66 12.41 -5.90 2.69
CA ASP A 66 11.66 -6.28 1.50
C ASP A 66 12.57 -6.23 0.27
N ALA A 67 12.60 -7.32 -0.50
CA ALA A 67 13.11 -7.31 -1.86
C ALA A 67 12.10 -6.60 -2.76
N VAL A 68 12.48 -5.44 -3.29
CA VAL A 68 11.64 -4.60 -4.15
C VAL A 68 12.11 -4.71 -5.58
N VAL A 69 11.18 -5.09 -6.47
CA VAL A 69 11.36 -5.11 -7.92
C VAL A 69 10.65 -3.90 -8.51
N ARG A 70 11.33 -3.20 -9.42
CA ARG A 70 10.77 -2.10 -10.20
C ARG A 70 10.92 -2.43 -11.68
N ILE A 71 9.81 -2.37 -12.39
CA ILE A 71 9.77 -2.46 -13.84
C ILE A 71 9.32 -1.09 -14.33
N ILE A 72 10.19 -0.39 -15.04
CA ILE A 72 9.96 0.99 -15.47
C ILE A 72 9.92 1.02 -16.99
N TYR A 73 8.81 1.48 -17.54
CA TYR A 73 8.64 1.81 -18.95
C TYR A 73 8.64 3.34 -19.13
N ARG A 74 8.56 3.80 -20.39
CA ARG A 74 8.39 5.22 -20.72
C ARG A 74 7.04 5.76 -20.21
N GLU A 75 6.90 7.08 -20.19
CA GLU A 75 5.63 7.77 -19.90
C GLU A 75 4.98 7.38 -18.56
N SER A 76 5.80 7.11 -17.53
CA SER A 76 5.34 6.69 -16.20
C SER A 76 4.58 5.35 -16.17
N CYS A 77 4.75 4.52 -17.20
CA CYS A 77 4.26 3.14 -17.20
C CYS A 77 5.21 2.22 -16.43
N GLY A 78 4.66 1.11 -15.92
CA GLY A 78 5.42 0.14 -15.12
C GLY A 78 4.79 -0.15 -13.77
N THR A 79 5.53 -0.85 -12.92
CA THR A 79 5.07 -1.25 -11.60
C THR A 79 6.24 -1.36 -10.61
N ILE A 80 5.88 -1.34 -9.33
CA ILE A 80 6.77 -1.60 -8.21
C ILE A 80 6.04 -2.59 -7.31
N PHE A 81 6.66 -3.72 -7.04
CA PHE A 81 6.14 -4.69 -6.07
C PHE A 81 7.24 -5.13 -5.11
N GLY A 82 6.85 -5.43 -3.87
CA GLY A 82 7.74 -5.89 -2.81
C GLY A 82 7.45 -7.35 -2.49
N ILE A 83 8.51 -8.11 -2.25
CA ILE A 83 8.47 -9.47 -1.74
C ILE A 83 8.91 -9.40 -0.28
N PRO A 84 8.12 -9.93 0.68
CA PRO A 84 8.34 -9.73 2.11
C PRO A 84 9.45 -10.63 2.67
N CYS A 85 10.60 -10.65 2.01
CA CYS A 85 11.81 -11.36 2.41
C CYS A 85 13.06 -10.65 1.86
N GLU A 86 14.22 -11.03 2.39
CA GLU A 86 15.51 -10.58 1.86
C GLU A 86 15.72 -11.11 0.43
N VAL A 87 16.47 -10.38 -0.39
CA VAL A 87 16.65 -10.73 -1.81
C VAL A 87 17.32 -12.10 -2.02
N GLN A 88 18.05 -12.58 -1.01
CA GLN A 88 18.65 -13.92 -1.01
C GLN A 88 17.61 -15.04 -0.86
N ASP A 89 16.53 -14.77 -0.15
CA ASP A 89 15.46 -15.74 0.16
C ASP A 89 14.33 -15.73 -0.87
N VAL A 90 14.38 -14.83 -1.86
CA VAL A 90 13.41 -14.78 -2.96
C VAL A 90 13.51 -16.04 -3.83
N GLU A 91 12.37 -16.66 -4.08
CA GLU A 91 12.18 -17.79 -4.98
C GLU A 91 11.59 -17.33 -6.34
N GLU A 92 11.70 -18.18 -7.37
CA GLU A 92 11.17 -17.84 -8.70
C GLU A 92 9.63 -17.76 -8.71
N GLU A 93 8.96 -18.57 -7.88
CA GLU A 93 7.51 -18.56 -7.71
C GLU A 93 7.00 -17.24 -7.11
N ASP A 94 7.77 -16.63 -6.19
CA ASP A 94 7.45 -15.31 -5.64
C ASP A 94 7.38 -14.26 -6.76
N ILE A 95 8.33 -14.30 -7.69
CA ILE A 95 8.35 -13.41 -8.87
C ILE A 95 7.15 -13.69 -9.76
N GLU A 96 6.89 -14.96 -10.08
CA GLU A 96 5.76 -15.34 -10.94
C GLU A 96 4.41 -14.85 -10.40
N SER A 97 4.21 -14.93 -9.07
CA SER A 97 2.98 -14.48 -8.42
C SER A 97 2.73 -12.97 -8.52
N GLN A 98 3.80 -12.17 -8.63
CA GLN A 98 3.73 -10.70 -8.63
C GLN A 98 3.82 -10.10 -10.04
N MET A 99 4.27 -10.87 -11.03
CA MET A 99 4.47 -10.37 -12.38
C MET A 99 3.15 -10.01 -13.08
N PRO A 100 3.09 -8.86 -13.78
CA PRO A 100 1.96 -8.54 -14.64
C PRO A 100 1.83 -9.52 -15.79
N PRO A 101 0.59 -9.76 -16.28
CA PRO A 101 0.38 -10.59 -17.44
C PRO A 101 0.87 -9.89 -18.72
N PRO A 102 1.12 -10.63 -19.82
CA PRO A 102 1.71 -10.10 -21.05
C PRO A 102 0.95 -8.90 -21.64
N GLU A 103 -0.38 -8.88 -21.52
CA GLU A 103 -1.21 -7.78 -22.03
C GLU A 103 -0.95 -6.45 -21.31
N VAL A 104 -0.65 -6.49 -20.00
CA VAL A 104 -0.32 -5.28 -19.23
C VAL A 104 1.08 -4.79 -19.60
N ILE A 105 2.01 -5.72 -19.82
CA ILE A 105 3.37 -5.40 -20.28
C ILE A 105 3.34 -4.74 -21.67
N GLU A 106 2.50 -5.24 -22.57
CA GLU A 106 2.31 -4.66 -23.90
C GLU A 106 1.64 -3.28 -23.85
N ASP A 107 0.62 -3.10 -22.99
CA ASP A 107 0.02 -1.80 -22.75
C ASP A 107 1.08 -0.77 -22.32
N TRP A 108 1.95 -1.13 -21.38
CA TRP A 108 3.05 -0.25 -20.94
C TRP A 108 4.06 0.06 -22.04
N TYR A 109 4.36 -0.91 -22.90
CA TYR A 109 5.22 -0.72 -24.06
C TYR A 109 4.65 0.30 -25.05
N LEU A 110 3.32 0.28 -25.22
CA LEU A 110 2.57 1.22 -26.07
C LEU A 110 2.28 2.57 -25.40
N GLY A 111 2.78 2.81 -24.17
CA GLY A 111 2.55 4.04 -23.42
C GLY A 111 1.17 4.14 -22.76
N LYS A 112 0.45 3.03 -22.64
CA LYS A 112 -0.85 2.97 -21.95
C LYS A 112 -0.62 2.59 -20.48
N PRO A 113 -0.94 3.49 -19.52
CA PRO A 113 -0.66 3.28 -18.10
C PRO A 113 -1.69 2.35 -17.44
N THR A 114 -1.69 1.08 -17.82
CA THR A 114 -2.57 0.08 -17.22
C THR A 114 -2.11 -0.23 -15.79
N PRO A 115 -2.99 -0.13 -14.76
CA PRO A 115 -2.59 -0.31 -13.37
C PRO A 115 -2.21 -1.78 -13.08
N TRP A 116 -1.12 -1.97 -12.34
CA TRP A 116 -0.70 -3.27 -11.80
C TRP A 116 -0.05 -3.10 -10.42
N PRO A 117 -0.40 -3.94 -9.42
CA PRO A 117 -1.44 -4.98 -9.44
C PRO A 117 -2.82 -4.40 -9.76
N PRO A 118 -3.77 -5.21 -10.27
CA PRO A 118 -5.10 -4.72 -10.58
C PRO A 118 -5.72 -4.14 -9.31
N GLU A 119 -6.41 -3.00 -9.44
CA GLU A 119 -7.17 -2.45 -8.33
C GLU A 119 -8.16 -3.53 -7.86
N PRO A 120 -8.25 -3.82 -6.55
CA PRO A 120 -9.18 -4.83 -6.07
C PRO A 120 -10.58 -4.48 -6.59
N GLU A 121 -11.25 -5.47 -7.20
CA GLU A 121 -12.60 -5.25 -7.72
C GLU A 121 -13.49 -4.68 -6.61
N PRO A 122 -14.34 -3.68 -6.91
CA PRO A 122 -15.24 -3.11 -5.93
C PRO A 122 -16.07 -4.23 -5.29
N GLN A 123 -15.84 -4.49 -4.01
CA GLN A 123 -16.55 -5.55 -3.31
C GLN A 123 -18.04 -5.23 -3.31
N GLU A 124 -18.85 -6.20 -3.75
CA GLU A 124 -20.30 -6.06 -3.74
C GLU A 124 -20.76 -5.70 -2.32
N PRO A 125 -21.70 -4.76 -2.16
CA PRO A 125 -22.12 -4.30 -0.84
C PRO A 125 -22.61 -5.42 0.10
N GLY A 126 -23.09 -6.53 -0.48
CA GLY A 126 -23.88 -7.51 0.25
C GLY A 126 -25.27 -6.94 0.62
N PRO A 127 -26.11 -7.73 1.32
CA PRO A 127 -27.41 -7.26 1.76
C PRO A 127 -27.25 -6.12 2.78
N VAL A 128 -28.00 -5.03 2.59
CA VAL A 128 -28.07 -3.94 3.58
C VAL A 128 -28.77 -4.48 4.83
N PRO A 129 -28.23 -4.24 6.04
CA PRO A 129 -28.89 -4.67 7.27
C PRO A 129 -30.29 -4.07 7.41
N THR A 130 -31.19 -4.83 8.01
CA THR A 130 -32.60 -4.41 8.24
C THR A 130 -32.90 -4.18 9.72
N ASP A 131 -31.88 -4.22 10.58
CA ASP A 131 -32.05 -3.98 12.00
C ASP A 131 -32.63 -2.58 12.26
N ALA A 132 -33.53 -2.48 13.25
CA ALA A 132 -34.09 -1.21 13.64
C ALA A 132 -33.05 -0.40 14.41
N LEU A 133 -32.68 0.75 13.86
CA LEU A 133 -31.76 1.70 14.47
C LEU A 133 -32.47 2.62 15.46
N ARG A 134 -31.76 3.05 16.52
CA ARG A 134 -32.28 3.93 17.57
C ARG A 134 -32.58 5.36 17.12
N PHE A 135 -31.84 5.87 16.14
CA PHE A 135 -31.98 7.23 15.61
C PHE A 135 -32.44 7.19 14.15
N ALA A 136 -33.24 8.19 13.74
CA ALA A 136 -33.68 8.37 12.36
C ALA A 136 -32.76 9.36 11.61
N VAL A 137 -32.78 9.31 10.27
CA VAL A 137 -32.17 10.36 9.45
C VAL A 137 -32.82 11.69 9.76
N GLY A 138 -32.01 12.69 10.10
CA GLY A 138 -32.42 14.01 10.58
C GLY A 138 -32.33 14.18 12.09
N ASP A 139 -32.19 13.10 12.86
CA ASP A 139 -32.10 13.20 14.33
C ASP A 139 -30.80 13.84 14.79
N ARG A 140 -30.91 14.54 15.92
CA ARG A 140 -29.81 15.17 16.65
C ARG A 140 -29.15 14.17 17.58
N VAL A 141 -27.84 14.00 17.40
CA VAL A 141 -27.02 13.04 18.13
C VAL A 141 -25.70 13.65 18.55
N ARG A 142 -25.10 13.09 19.60
CA ARG A 142 -23.69 13.29 19.92
C ARG A 142 -22.90 12.06 19.52
N CYS A 143 -21.82 12.26 18.77
CA CYS A 143 -20.92 11.21 18.32
C CYS A 143 -19.55 11.34 18.97
N ARG A 144 -18.95 10.20 19.28
CA ARG A 144 -17.62 10.14 19.84
C ARG A 144 -16.57 10.27 18.72
N ILE A 145 -15.77 11.33 18.80
CA ILE A 145 -14.71 11.70 17.85
C ILE A 145 -13.31 11.64 18.46
N GLY A 146 -13.19 11.43 19.78
CA GLY A 146 -11.91 11.36 20.49
C GLY A 146 -12.02 10.75 21.89
N PRO A 147 -10.89 10.62 22.60
CA PRO A 147 -10.86 10.17 23.99
C PRO A 147 -11.37 11.27 24.95
N GLY A 148 -11.88 10.87 26.12
CA GLY A 148 -12.36 11.78 27.17
C GLY A 148 -13.75 12.38 26.94
N GLU A 149 -14.19 13.26 27.85
CA GLU A 149 -15.50 13.93 27.79
C GLU A 149 -15.58 14.98 26.67
N ASP A 150 -14.46 15.67 26.39
CA ASP A 150 -14.33 16.60 25.25
C ASP A 150 -14.30 15.88 23.89
N GLY A 151 -14.26 14.54 23.91
CA GLY A 151 -14.27 13.68 22.73
C GLY A 151 -15.65 13.48 22.10
N TRP A 152 -16.70 14.19 22.55
CA TRP A 152 -18.04 14.11 22.00
C TRP A 152 -18.40 15.37 21.21
N ALA A 153 -18.92 15.19 19.99
CA ALA A 153 -19.37 16.29 19.14
C ALA A 153 -20.83 16.10 18.72
N ALA A 154 -21.59 17.19 18.73
CA ALA A 154 -22.96 17.23 18.25
C ALA A 154 -23.02 17.21 16.72
N GLY A 155 -24.06 16.56 16.19
CA GLY A 155 -24.30 16.46 14.76
C GLY A 155 -25.69 15.92 14.43
N THR A 156 -25.95 15.79 13.14
CA THR A 156 -27.21 15.29 12.58
C THR A 156 -26.98 14.02 11.80
N VAL A 157 -27.80 12.99 12.02
CA VAL A 157 -27.78 11.76 11.21
C VAL A 157 -28.22 12.10 9.78
N VAL A 158 -27.40 11.77 8.78
CA VAL A 158 -27.68 12.05 7.36
C VAL A 158 -27.96 10.80 6.54
N ALA A 159 -27.52 9.63 7.01
CA ALA A 159 -27.79 8.34 6.37
C ALA A 159 -27.74 7.19 7.38
N HIS A 160 -28.46 6.11 7.06
CA HIS A 160 -28.35 4.82 7.74
C HIS A 160 -27.56 3.84 6.90
N TRP A 161 -26.91 2.88 7.56
CA TRP A 161 -26.16 1.81 6.90
C TRP A 161 -25.20 2.36 5.84
N TYR A 162 -24.38 3.32 6.27
CA TYR A 162 -23.34 3.90 5.44
C TYR A 162 -22.20 2.91 5.25
N ARG A 163 -21.60 2.88 4.05
CA ARG A 163 -20.39 2.10 3.78
C ARG A 163 -19.38 2.92 2.98
N GLY A 164 -18.09 2.71 3.26
CA GLY A 164 -17.02 3.19 2.40
C GLY A 164 -16.91 2.35 1.13
N SER A 165 -16.38 2.93 0.05
CA SER A 165 -16.16 2.24 -1.23
C SER A 165 -15.20 1.06 -1.13
N THR A 166 -14.25 1.12 -0.20
CA THR A 166 -13.22 0.10 0.05
C THR A 166 -13.57 -0.84 1.20
N TRP A 167 -14.77 -0.71 1.80
CA TRP A 167 -15.15 -1.56 2.93
C TRP A 167 -15.51 -2.96 2.46
N PRO A 168 -15.14 -3.99 3.25
CA PRO A 168 -15.48 -5.36 2.92
C PRO A 168 -16.98 -5.58 2.69
N THR A 169 -17.34 -6.56 1.87
CA THR A 169 -18.74 -6.98 1.66
C THR A 169 -19.45 -7.19 3.00
N GLY A 170 -20.64 -6.60 3.15
CA GLY A 170 -21.45 -6.73 4.36
C GLY A 170 -21.05 -5.81 5.52
N GLN A 171 -19.99 -5.01 5.40
CA GLN A 171 -19.66 -4.01 6.42
C GLN A 171 -20.42 -2.70 6.20
N TYR A 172 -21.15 -2.30 7.23
CA TYR A 172 -21.93 -1.07 7.27
C TYR A 172 -21.80 -0.41 8.64
N ALA A 173 -21.73 0.92 8.65
CA ALA A 173 -21.88 1.74 9.83
C ALA A 173 -23.35 2.10 9.99
N PRO A 174 -23.95 1.90 11.17
CA PRO A 174 -25.34 2.25 11.44
C PRO A 174 -25.71 3.67 11.02
N TYR A 175 -24.83 4.65 11.29
CA TYR A 175 -25.12 6.06 11.02
C TYR A 175 -23.95 6.75 10.32
N GLN A 176 -24.28 7.57 9.34
CA GLN A 176 -23.44 8.68 8.89
C GLN A 176 -23.96 9.96 9.53
N VAL A 177 -23.06 10.76 10.09
CA VAL A 177 -23.41 11.96 10.87
C VAL A 177 -22.64 13.15 10.35
N GLN A 178 -23.36 14.23 10.08
CA GLN A 178 -22.78 15.54 9.81
C GLN A 178 -22.60 16.27 11.14
N LEU A 179 -21.36 16.50 11.54
CA LEU A 179 -21.05 17.31 12.72
C LEU A 179 -21.34 18.79 12.46
N ASP A 180 -21.72 19.50 13.52
CA ASP A 180 -21.96 20.96 13.47
C ASP A 180 -20.67 21.78 13.44
N ARG A 181 -19.59 21.18 13.95
CA ARG A 181 -18.28 21.83 14.04
C ARG A 181 -17.65 21.94 12.65
N LYS A 182 -16.99 23.07 12.38
CA LYS A 182 -16.40 23.40 11.06
C LYS A 182 -14.88 23.29 11.03
N ASP A 183 -14.26 22.93 12.13
CA ASP A 183 -12.81 22.82 12.32
C ASP A 183 -12.27 21.42 11.98
N MET A 184 -13.12 20.48 11.55
CA MET A 184 -12.73 19.10 11.22
C MET A 184 -13.12 18.72 9.78
N GLY A 185 -12.36 19.19 8.80
CA GLY A 185 -12.53 18.81 7.40
C GLY A 185 -13.96 19.05 6.88
N SER A 186 -14.58 18.03 6.28
CA SER A 186 -15.99 18.08 5.84
C SER A 186 -17.00 18.00 7.00
N GLY A 187 -16.55 17.64 8.20
CA GLY A 187 -17.40 17.35 9.36
C GLY A 187 -18.25 16.08 9.21
N LEU A 188 -18.08 15.33 8.12
CA LEU A 188 -18.85 14.12 7.84
C LEU A 188 -18.13 12.90 8.42
N ILE A 189 -18.76 12.26 9.40
CA ILE A 189 -18.22 11.09 10.10
C ILE A 189 -19.21 9.93 10.05
N PHE A 190 -18.80 8.77 10.56
CA PHE A 190 -19.68 7.63 10.76
C PHE A 190 -19.56 7.09 12.19
N ALA A 191 -20.66 6.58 12.73
CA ALA A 191 -20.67 5.85 13.99
C ALA A 191 -20.56 4.34 13.68
N PRO A 192 -19.49 3.65 14.12
CA PRO A 192 -19.27 2.25 13.75
C PRO A 192 -20.25 1.28 14.41
N TYR A 193 -20.87 1.68 15.53
CA TYR A 193 -21.82 0.86 16.27
C TYR A 193 -23.00 1.69 16.76
N ASP A 194 -24.19 1.09 16.83
CA ASP A 194 -25.38 1.69 17.43
C ASP A 194 -25.40 1.42 18.95
N ASN A 195 -24.52 2.10 19.69
CA ASN A 195 -24.49 2.04 21.15
C ASN A 195 -24.05 3.38 21.76
N ASP A 196 -24.27 3.54 23.06
CA ASP A 196 -23.95 4.79 23.79
C ASP A 196 -22.44 5.06 23.93
N GLN A 197 -21.57 4.15 23.49
CA GLN A 197 -20.12 4.41 23.43
C GLN A 197 -19.72 5.14 22.14
N CYS A 198 -20.57 5.10 21.11
CA CYS A 198 -20.33 5.70 19.80
C CYS A 198 -21.30 6.84 19.49
N VAL A 199 -22.59 6.68 19.83
CA VAL A 199 -23.66 7.61 19.47
C VAL A 199 -24.74 7.65 20.56
N MET A 200 -25.06 8.86 21.00
CA MET A 200 -26.08 9.14 22.01
C MET A 200 -27.04 10.20 21.51
N LYS A 201 -28.23 10.23 22.10
CA LYS A 201 -29.19 11.32 21.86
C LYS A 201 -28.60 12.64 22.39
N GLU A 202 -28.73 13.69 21.60
CA GLU A 202 -28.39 15.06 22.05
C GLU A 202 -29.44 15.63 23.01
#